data_AF-A0A138ATT7-F1
#
_entry.id   AF-A0A138ATT7-F1
#
_cell.length_a   1.000
_cell.length_b   1.000
_cell.length_c   1.000
_cell.angle_alpha   90.00
_cell.angle_beta   90.00
_cell.angle_gamma   90.00
#
_symmetry.space_group_name_H-M   'P 1'
#
loop_
_entity.id
_entity.type
_entity.pdbx_description
1 polymer ?
#
loop_
_entity_poly.entity_id
_entity_poly.type
_entity_poly.pdbx_seq_one_letter_code
_entity_poly.pdbx_strand_id
1 'polypeptide(L)'
;MSHRTQITLEDAQYERLLAESRASGLGLAELVRRAVDRTYGAPDADEFDAALDRSFGSWGAETPDGAEYVESIRPARKDRFTRW
;
A
#
# COMPACT_ATOMS: atom_id res chain seq x y z
N MET A 1 1.41 -12.97 2.43
CA MET A 1 2.77 -13.23 2.96
C MET A 1 3.79 -12.58 2.03
N SER A 2 4.88 -12.00 2.55
CA SER A 2 5.94 -11.40 1.72
C SER A 2 7.20 -12.26 1.77
N HIS A 3 7.81 -12.52 0.61
CA HIS A 3 9.08 -13.24 0.49
C HIS A 3 10.21 -12.28 0.09
N ARG A 4 11.44 -12.57 0.54
CA ARG A 4 12.63 -11.81 0.14
C ARG A 4 13.41 -12.61 -0.89
N THR A 5 13.65 -12.01 -2.05
CA THR A 5 14.41 -12.60 -3.15
C THR A 5 15.59 -11.70 -3.51
N GLN A 6 16.78 -12.28 -3.67
CA GLN A 6 17.95 -11.57 -4.21
C GLN A 6 17.96 -11.73 -5.73
N ILE A 7 18.14 -10.62 -6.45
CA ILE A 7 18.17 -10.58 -7.91
C ILE A 7 19.48 -9.92 -8.31
N THR A 8 20.25 -10.57 -9.19
CA THR A 8 21.42 -9.97 -9.82
C THR A 8 20.97 -9.27 -11.10
N LEU A 9 21.39 -8.01 -11.27
CA LEU A 9 21.09 -7.20 -12.44
C LEU A 9 22.38 -6.91 -13.19
N GLU A 10 22.26 -6.74 -14.50
CA GLU A 10 23.32 -6.11 -15.29
C GLU A 10 23.41 -4.62 -14.95
N ASP A 11 24.60 -4.02 -15.12
CA ASP A 11 24.84 -2.61 -14.82
C ASP A 11 23.82 -1.70 -15.51
N ALA A 12 23.53 -1.96 -16.79
CA ALA A 12 22.55 -1.19 -17.56
C ALA A 12 21.12 -1.32 -17.02
N GLN A 13 20.75 -2.45 -16.42
CA GLN A 13 19.45 -2.63 -15.79
C GLN A 13 19.39 -1.87 -14.46
N TYR A 14 20.46 -1.95 -13.66
CA TYR A 14 20.56 -1.25 -12.39
C TYR A 14 20.52 0.28 -12.56
N GLU A 15 21.26 0.82 -13.53
CA GLU A 15 21.28 2.27 -13.81
C GLU A 15 19.91 2.79 -14.26
N ARG A 16 19.19 2.03 -15.09
CA ARG A 16 17.80 2.38 -15.47
C ARG A 16 16.88 2.43 -14.26
N LEU A 17 16.97 1.43 -13.37
CA LEU A 17 16.20 1.39 -12.13
C LEU A 17 16.53 2.56 -11.18
N LEU A 18 17.80 2.94 -11.09
CA LEU A 18 18.22 4.11 -10.31
C LEU A 18 17.69 5.42 -10.90
N ALA A 19 17.73 5.58 -12.22
CA ALA A 19 17.17 6.75 -12.89
C ALA A 19 15.67 6.88 -12.64
N GLU A 20 14.91 5.79 -12.77
CA GLU A 20 13.48 5.77 -12.49
C GLU A 20 13.15 6.01 -11.02
N SER A 21 13.97 5.49 -10.10
CA SER A 21 13.85 5.77 -8.66
C SER A 21 13.98 7.26 -8.38
N ARG A 22 14.98 7.92 -8.99
CA ARG A 22 15.16 9.38 -8.86
C ARG A 22 14.01 10.17 -9.49
N ALA A 23 13.50 9.74 -10.65
CA ALA A 23 12.42 10.43 -11.36
C ALA A 23 11.06 10.29 -10.66
N SER A 24 10.75 9.12 -10.11
CA SER A 24 9.47 8.81 -9.49
C SER A 24 9.41 9.02 -7.98
N GLY A 25 10.57 9.08 -7.30
CA GLY A 25 10.68 9.06 -5.84
C GLY A 25 10.41 7.69 -5.21
N LEU A 26 10.21 6.64 -6.00
CA LEU A 26 9.93 5.29 -5.52
C LEU A 26 11.23 4.50 -5.29
N GLY A 27 11.25 3.67 -4.25
CA GLY A 27 12.37 2.77 -4.00
C GLY A 27 12.49 1.66 -5.05
N LEU A 28 13.70 1.13 -5.27
CA LEU A 28 13.97 0.07 -6.26
C LEU A 28 13.06 -1.16 -6.09
N ALA A 29 12.82 -1.59 -4.86
CA ALA A 29 11.97 -2.75 -4.59
C ALA A 29 10.51 -2.52 -5.05
N GLU A 30 10.01 -1.29 -4.95
CA GLU A 30 8.67 -0.94 -5.42
C GLU A 30 8.60 -0.92 -6.95
N LEU A 31 9.63 -0.37 -7.61
CA LEU A 31 9.73 -0.40 -9.06
C LEU A 31 9.78 -1.84 -9.60
N VAL A 32 10.54 -2.72 -8.93
CA VAL A 32 10.60 -4.14 -9.29
C VAL A 32 9.25 -4.82 -9.09
N ARG A 33 8.55 -4.58 -7.97
CA ARG A 33 7.20 -5.12 -7.77
C ARG A 33 6.24 -4.70 -8.88
N ARG A 34 6.16 -3.40 -9.20
CA ARG A 34 5.29 -2.90 -10.28
C ARG A 34 5.66 -3.49 -11.63
N ALA A 35 6.94 -3.68 -11.91
CA ALA A 35 7.38 -4.32 -13.15
C ALA A 35 6.93 -5.78 -13.22
N VAL A 36 7.04 -6.53 -12.11
CA VAL A 36 6.54 -7.91 -11.98
C VAL A 36 5.03 -7.93 -12.19
N ASP A 37 4.27 -7.10 -11.47
CA ASP A 37 2.81 -7.02 -11.56
C ASP A 37 2.36 -6.65 -12.99
N ARG A 38 3.05 -5.70 -13.64
CA ARG A 38 2.74 -5.33 -15.03
C ARG A 38 3.04 -6.45 -16.02
N THR A 39 4.08 -7.25 -15.76
CA THR A 39 4.55 -8.28 -16.70
C THR A 39 3.79 -9.58 -16.56
N TYR A 40 3.49 -9.98 -15.33
CA TYR A 40 2.88 -11.27 -15.00
C TYR A 40 1.44 -11.16 -14.51
N GLY A 41 0.90 -9.93 -14.42
CA GLY A 41 -0.40 -9.62 -13.83
C GLY A 41 -0.29 -9.28 -12.35
N ALA A 42 -1.04 -8.26 -11.92
CA ALA A 42 -1.35 -8.07 -10.51
C ALA A 42 -2.50 -9.01 -10.12
N PRO A 43 -2.70 -9.34 -8.83
CA PRO A 43 -4.03 -9.77 -8.39
C PRO A 43 -5.06 -8.75 -8.90
N ASP A 44 -6.11 -9.29 -9.51
CA ASP A 44 -6.92 -8.63 -10.54
C ASP A 44 -7.30 -7.20 -10.14
N ALA A 45 -6.81 -6.21 -10.89
CA ALA A 45 -7.15 -4.81 -10.63
C ALA A 45 -8.67 -4.62 -10.69
N ASP A 46 -9.35 -5.42 -11.52
CA ASP A 46 -10.80 -5.45 -11.61
C ASP A 46 -11.43 -6.04 -10.32
N GLU A 47 -10.77 -6.97 -9.63
CA GLU A 47 -11.21 -7.47 -8.32
C GLU A 47 -11.01 -6.42 -7.22
N PHE A 48 -9.92 -5.65 -7.27
CA PHE A 48 -9.69 -4.52 -6.35
C PHE A 48 -10.72 -3.42 -6.56
N ASP A 49 -10.96 -3.01 -7.81
CA ASP A 49 -11.97 -2.00 -8.15
C ASP A 49 -13.37 -2.51 -7.79
N ALA A 50 -13.70 -3.77 -8.07
CA ALA A 50 -14.97 -4.37 -7.65
C ALA A 50 -15.10 -4.51 -6.12
N ALA A 51 -14.00 -4.67 -5.38
CA ALA A 51 -14.02 -4.62 -3.93
C ALA A 51 -14.24 -3.18 -3.42
N LEU A 52 -13.64 -2.19 -4.07
CA LEU A 52 -13.83 -0.77 -3.77
C LEU A 52 -15.28 -0.35 -4.02
N ASP A 53 -15.84 -0.69 -5.18
CA ASP A 53 -17.24 -0.45 -5.55
C ASP A 53 -18.23 -1.10 -4.58
N ARG A 54 -17.97 -2.33 -4.15
CA ARG A 54 -18.78 -3.00 -3.12
C ARG A 54 -18.67 -2.33 -1.75
N SER A 55 -17.55 -1.68 -1.46
CA SER A 55 -17.35 -0.97 -0.20
C SER A 55 -18.04 0.40 -0.15
N PHE A 56 -18.31 1.01 -1.31
CA PHE A 56 -19.08 2.26 -1.37
C PHE A 56 -20.48 2.07 -0.79
N GLY A 57 -20.86 2.92 0.16
CA GLY A 57 -22.15 2.83 0.86
C GLY A 57 -22.19 1.83 2.03
N SER A 58 -21.09 1.14 2.34
CA SER A 58 -20.99 0.31 3.55
C SER A 58 -20.98 1.12 4.85
N TRP A 59 -20.67 2.42 4.78
CA TRP A 59 -20.81 3.37 5.88
C TRP A 59 -22.21 4.00 5.81
N GLY A 60 -23.12 3.47 6.63
CA GLY A 60 -24.52 3.90 6.71
C GLY A 60 -24.76 4.86 7.88
N ALA A 61 -26.02 5.31 8.03
CA ALA A 61 -26.42 6.22 9.11
C ALA A 61 -26.27 5.63 10.54
N GLU A 62 -26.13 4.31 10.65
CA GLU A 62 -25.90 3.59 11.91
C GLU A 62 -24.42 3.31 12.19
N THR A 63 -23.51 3.76 11.31
CA THR A 63 -22.08 3.54 11.50
C THR A 63 -21.53 4.57 12.49
N PRO A 64 -20.75 4.13 13.52
CA PRO A 64 -20.15 5.03 14.50
C PRO A 64 -19.39 6.15 13.79
N ASP A 65 -19.33 7.32 14.42
CA ASP A 65 -18.60 8.43 13.83
C ASP A 65 -17.12 8.03 13.61
N GLY A 66 -16.43 8.71 12.69
CA GLY A 66 -15.06 8.34 12.34
C GLY A 66 -14.09 8.35 13.52
N ALA A 67 -14.29 9.24 14.50
CA ALA A 67 -13.51 9.27 15.72
C ALA A 67 -13.87 8.11 16.65
N GLU A 68 -15.14 7.78 16.82
CA GLU A 68 -15.60 6.63 17.61
C GLU A 68 -15.07 5.30 17.04
N TYR A 69 -15.10 5.14 15.73
CA TYR A 69 -14.52 3.99 15.05
C TYR A 69 -13.00 3.90 15.25
N VAL A 70 -12.26 5.01 15.05
CA VAL A 70 -10.81 5.04 15.24
C VAL A 70 -10.44 4.71 16.69
N GLU A 71 -11.20 5.20 17.66
CA GLU A 71 -11.00 4.89 19.08
C GLU A 71 -11.29 3.42 19.42
N SER A 72 -12.28 2.80 18.76
CA SER A 72 -12.54 1.35 18.93
C SER A 72 -11.35 0.48 18.46
N ILE A 73 -10.63 0.90 17.42
CA ILE A 73 -9.46 0.20 16.87
C ILE A 73 -8.19 0.55 17.64
N ARG A 74 -8.18 1.71 18.30
CA ARG A 74 -7.02 2.22 19.06
C ARG A 74 -7.30 2.50 20.53
N PRO A 75 -7.65 1.48 21.33
CA PRO A 75 -7.97 1.68 22.75
C PRO A 75 -6.81 2.31 23.55
N ALA A 76 -5.55 2.12 23.12
CA ALA A 76 -4.36 2.45 23.90
C ALA A 76 -3.73 3.84 23.62
N ARG A 77 -4.37 4.75 22.85
CA ARG A 77 -3.74 6.04 22.47
C ARG A 77 -4.24 7.28 23.22
N LYS A 78 -5.37 7.24 23.94
CA LYS A 78 -5.91 8.41 24.66
C LYS A 78 -4.98 8.90 25.78
N ASP A 79 -4.31 7.98 26.48
CA ASP A 79 -3.47 8.31 27.65
C ASP A 79 -2.07 8.87 27.33
N ARG A 80 -1.68 8.93 26.05
CA ARG A 80 -0.33 9.36 25.66
C ARG A 80 -0.17 10.89 25.68
N PHE A 81 -1.26 11.65 25.59
CA PHE A 81 -1.25 13.11 25.52
C PHE A 81 -1.74 13.80 26.80
N THR A 82 -2.20 13.06 27.81
CA THR A 82 -2.64 13.59 29.12
C THR A 82 -1.49 13.95 30.08
N ARG A 83 -0.24 13.77 29.65
CA ARG A 83 0.97 14.13 30.41
C ARG A 83 1.83 15.11 29.60
N TRP A 84 1.30 16.31 29.36
CA TRP A 84 2.06 17.52 29.03
C TRP A 84 1.33 18.72 29.62
#